data_AF-A0A970FLY4-F1
#
_entry.id   AF-A0A970FLY4-F1
#
_cell.length_a   1.000
_cell.length_b   1.000
_cell.length_c   1.000
_cell.angle_alpha   90.00
_cell.angle_beta   90.00
_cell.angle_gamma   90.00
#
_symmetry.space_group_name_H-M   'P 1'
#
loop_
_entity.id
_entity.type
_entity.pdbx_description
1 polymer ?
#
loop_
_entity_poly.entity_id
_entity_poly.type
_entity_poly.pdbx_seq_one_letter_code
_entity_poly.pdbx_strand_id
1 'polypeptide(L)'
;MKNLDNYLNKAKKDSNSFFTKVPYEKLNRTVLRKISNNDVNTLPARHFGLKLRPISIFAVSLVVIAVISIFTFTNRFKDQSSVSIGEPVSQEMIEFDNSEKSQWLYYFKFRKPDHANNNLLAVIWEYGRSGNYEIVYSSVFENSNKPCKSSVISFPDDQPPIFVISSLNDDEEYIHYRMLGFKENKIFTLMEQNYVSNGKLEVIEGVLKETRFIPTADNEITEIITYFIPYQLNEDGDIVSSAEKLRINRGEHIALVGYENMPVALMNNTLIWEKESDIMDINENIVLYSADKAGKEYIYICPLNNGQPKKILVEIVDK
;
A
#
# COMPACT_ATOMS: atom_id res chain seq x y z
N MET A 1 -38.10 2.08 -29.28
CA MET A 1 -38.33 3.54 -29.13
C MET A 1 -39.23 3.91 -27.94
N LYS A 2 -40.38 3.28 -27.69
CA LYS A 2 -41.31 3.63 -26.58
C LYS A 2 -40.72 3.69 -25.15
N ASN A 3 -39.62 2.99 -24.86
CA ASN A 3 -39.00 3.02 -23.54
C ASN A 3 -38.14 4.27 -23.30
N LEU A 4 -37.44 4.77 -24.32
CA LEU A 4 -36.55 5.93 -24.17
C LEU A 4 -37.33 7.22 -23.87
N ASP A 5 -38.47 7.40 -24.54
CA ASP A 5 -39.35 8.55 -24.32
C ASP A 5 -39.94 8.56 -22.90
N ASN A 6 -40.21 7.39 -22.32
CA ASN A 6 -40.67 7.28 -20.94
C ASN A 6 -39.57 7.63 -19.94
N TYR A 7 -38.33 7.20 -20.17
CA TYR A 7 -37.19 7.57 -19.33
C TYR A 7 -36.88 9.07 -19.41
N LEU A 8 -36.93 9.66 -20.60
CA LEU A 8 -36.73 11.11 -20.79
C LEU A 8 -37.82 11.92 -20.11
N ASN A 9 -39.08 11.52 -20.23
CA ASN A 9 -40.19 12.20 -19.56
C ASN A 9 -40.09 12.08 -18.03
N LYS A 10 -39.65 10.94 -17.52
CA LYS A 10 -39.42 10.73 -16.08
C LYS A 10 -38.28 11.60 -15.57
N ALA A 11 -37.13 11.58 -16.25
CA ALA A 11 -35.98 12.41 -15.88
C ALA A 11 -36.32 13.91 -15.91
N LYS A 12 -37.09 14.37 -16.91
CA LYS A 12 -37.55 15.75 -17.00
C LYS A 12 -38.49 16.12 -15.84
N LYS A 13 -39.39 15.21 -15.44
CA LYS A 13 -40.31 15.41 -14.32
C LYS A 13 -39.58 15.46 -12.97
N ASP A 14 -38.60 14.58 -12.78
CA ASP A 14 -37.80 14.50 -11.55
C ASP A 14 -36.88 15.71 -11.40
N SER A 15 -36.26 16.15 -12.51
CA SER A 15 -35.48 17.38 -12.58
C SER A 15 -36.31 18.61 -12.22
N ASN A 16 -37.50 18.77 -12.82
CA ASN A 16 -38.38 19.90 -12.52
C ASN A 16 -38.84 19.88 -11.05
N SER A 17 -39.18 18.70 -10.50
CA SER A 17 -39.55 18.53 -9.09
C SER A 17 -38.41 18.92 -8.14
N PHE A 18 -37.17 18.57 -8.48
CA PHE A 18 -35.98 18.96 -7.71
C PHE A 18 -35.76 20.47 -7.71
N PHE A 19 -35.75 21.10 -8.89
CA PHE A 19 -35.45 22.53 -9.01
C PHE A 19 -36.59 23.45 -8.52
N THR A 20 -37.82 22.97 -8.46
CA THR A 20 -38.97 23.73 -7.93
C THR A 20 -39.11 23.64 -6.41
N LYS A 21 -38.60 22.58 -5.78
CA LYS A 21 -38.62 22.41 -4.31
C LYS A 21 -37.51 23.16 -3.60
N VAL A 22 -36.47 23.58 -4.32
CA VAL A 22 -35.37 24.36 -3.76
C VAL A 22 -35.70 25.86 -3.94
N PRO A 23 -35.93 26.63 -2.86
CA PRO A 23 -36.20 28.06 -2.97
C PRO A 23 -34.90 28.82 -3.27
N TYR A 24 -34.48 28.79 -4.54
CA TYR A 24 -33.24 29.44 -5.02
C TYR A 24 -33.21 30.94 -4.68
N GLU A 25 -34.34 31.64 -4.68
CA GLU A 25 -34.42 33.05 -4.26
C GLU A 25 -34.01 33.27 -2.79
N LYS A 26 -34.31 32.33 -1.89
CA LYS A 26 -33.94 32.43 -0.47
C LYS A 26 -32.45 32.14 -0.26
N LEU A 27 -31.89 31.20 -1.02
CA LEU A 27 -30.45 30.89 -0.99
C LEU A 27 -29.63 32.05 -1.56
N ASN A 28 -30.06 32.65 -2.67
CA ASN A 28 -29.35 33.77 -3.30
C ASN A 28 -29.40 35.03 -2.43
N ARG A 29 -30.54 35.34 -1.79
CA ARG A 29 -30.62 36.45 -0.80
C ARG A 29 -29.75 36.21 0.44
N THR A 30 -29.62 34.97 0.91
CA THR A 30 -28.81 34.67 2.10
C THR A 30 -27.32 34.77 1.80
N VAL A 31 -26.89 34.31 0.61
CA VAL A 31 -25.50 34.43 0.15
C VAL A 31 -25.16 35.88 -0.19
N LEU A 32 -26.02 36.59 -0.93
CA LEU A 32 -25.81 38.02 -1.25
C LEU A 32 -25.83 38.90 0.01
N ARG A 33 -26.67 38.60 1.02
CA ARG A 33 -26.65 39.30 2.31
C ARG A 33 -25.37 39.00 3.12
N LYS A 34 -24.78 37.82 2.98
CA LYS A 34 -23.49 37.49 3.61
C LYS A 34 -22.31 38.18 2.93
N ILE A 35 -22.36 38.31 1.60
CA ILE A 35 -21.33 38.99 0.82
C ILE A 35 -21.43 40.52 0.99
N SER A 36 -22.64 41.08 1.06
CA SER A 36 -22.88 42.51 1.26
C SER A 36 -22.64 43.01 2.69
N ASN A 37 -22.60 42.13 3.71
CA ASN A 37 -22.40 42.52 5.11
C ASN A 37 -20.93 42.40 5.59
N ASN A 38 -19.97 42.36 4.67
CA ASN A 38 -18.55 42.50 5.02
C ASN A 38 -18.12 43.95 5.27
N ASP A 39 -19.06 44.90 5.31
CA ASP A 39 -18.82 46.24 5.81
C ASP A 39 -18.94 46.28 7.34
N VAL A 40 -17.83 46.66 7.96
CA VAL A 40 -17.68 47.00 9.38
C VAL A 40 -18.73 48.04 9.75
N ASN A 41 -19.82 47.61 10.40
CA ASN A 41 -20.82 48.52 10.95
C ASN A 41 -20.81 48.46 12.47
N THR A 42 -20.28 49.53 13.05
CA THR A 42 -20.46 49.95 14.44
C THR A 42 -21.93 49.87 14.85
N LEU A 43 -22.21 49.19 15.95
CA LEU A 43 -23.55 49.11 16.55
C LEU A 43 -24.08 50.52 16.89
N PRO A 44 -25.29 50.92 16.45
CA PRO A 44 -25.93 52.10 17.01
C PRO A 44 -26.47 51.74 18.40
N ALA A 45 -25.88 52.32 19.44
CA ALA A 45 -26.38 52.23 20.80
C ALA A 45 -27.71 52.99 20.91
N ARG A 46 -28.83 52.27 20.76
CA ARG A 46 -30.17 52.80 21.00
C ARG A 46 -30.57 52.43 22.43
N HIS A 47 -30.46 53.39 23.35
CA HIS A 47 -30.96 53.23 24.72
C HIS A 47 -32.49 53.14 24.72
N PHE A 48 -33.02 51.92 24.85
CA PHE A 48 -34.41 51.69 25.23
C PHE A 48 -34.49 51.58 26.75
N GLY A 49 -35.04 52.60 27.40
CA GLY A 49 -35.33 52.60 28.83
C GLY A 49 -36.53 51.71 29.15
N LEU A 50 -36.30 50.42 29.39
CA LEU A 50 -37.31 49.53 29.98
C LEU A 50 -37.11 49.47 31.50
N LYS A 51 -38.07 50.05 32.24
CA LYS A 51 -38.21 49.81 33.69
C LYS A 51 -38.75 48.39 33.91
N LEU A 52 -37.86 47.41 33.98
CA LEU A 52 -38.19 46.03 34.34
C LEU A 52 -38.13 45.85 35.87
N ARG A 53 -39.26 45.46 36.46
CA ARG A 53 -39.35 45.02 37.86
C ARG A 53 -38.46 43.78 38.07
N PRO A 54 -37.83 43.60 39.24
CA PRO A 54 -36.75 42.62 39.46
C PRO A 54 -37.15 41.13 39.37
N ILE A 55 -38.43 40.82 39.15
CA ILE A 55 -38.93 39.44 39.06
C ILE A 55 -38.81 38.88 37.62
N SER A 56 -38.70 39.72 36.59
CA SER A 56 -38.63 39.25 35.19
C SER A 56 -37.21 38.97 34.69
N ILE A 57 -36.17 39.45 35.37
CA ILE A 57 -34.77 39.30 34.92
C ILE A 57 -34.30 37.85 35.09
N PHE A 58 -34.69 37.20 36.19
CA PHE A 58 -34.37 35.79 36.44
C PHE A 58 -35.03 34.83 35.44
N ALA A 59 -36.27 35.11 35.04
CA ALA A 59 -36.97 34.30 34.05
C ALA A 59 -36.33 34.42 32.65
N VAL A 60 -35.93 35.64 32.27
CA VAL A 60 -35.28 35.87 30.97
C VAL A 60 -33.86 35.32 30.95
N SER A 61 -33.10 35.43 32.05
CA SER A 61 -31.75 34.84 32.12
C SER A 61 -31.79 33.32 32.03
N LEU A 62 -32.77 32.66 32.67
CA LEU A 62 -32.95 31.20 32.56
C LEU A 62 -33.28 30.77 31.13
N VAL A 63 -34.11 31.51 30.42
CA VAL A 63 -34.44 31.20 29.02
C VAL A 63 -33.23 31.42 28.11
N VAL A 64 -32.45 32.48 28.31
CA VAL A 64 -31.22 32.71 27.53
C VAL A 64 -30.17 31.64 27.82
N ILE A 65 -29.98 31.24 29.09
CA ILE A 65 -29.09 30.15 29.46
C ILE A 65 -29.60 28.82 28.89
N ALA A 66 -30.91 28.55 28.91
CA ALA A 66 -31.47 27.34 28.32
C ALA A 66 -31.28 27.30 26.79
N VAL A 67 -31.45 28.44 26.10
CA VAL A 67 -31.24 28.53 24.65
C VAL A 67 -29.75 28.38 24.31
N ILE A 68 -28.84 29.00 25.07
CA ILE A 68 -27.39 28.84 24.88
C ILE A 68 -26.97 27.39 25.18
N SER A 69 -27.50 26.79 26.25
CA SER A 69 -27.25 25.38 26.58
C SER A 69 -27.79 24.46 25.50
N ILE A 70 -29.02 24.65 25.01
CA ILE A 70 -29.55 23.85 23.90
C ILE A 70 -28.70 24.05 22.65
N PHE A 71 -28.33 25.29 22.29
CA PHE A 71 -27.55 25.56 21.09
C PHE A 71 -26.12 25.00 21.16
N THR A 72 -25.47 25.11 22.32
CA THR A 72 -24.14 24.53 22.56
C THR A 72 -24.20 23.00 22.67
N PHE A 73 -25.28 22.43 23.22
CA PHE A 73 -25.47 20.98 23.30
C PHE A 73 -25.83 20.40 21.93
N THR A 74 -26.69 21.04 21.14
CA THR A 74 -27.04 20.59 19.78
C THR A 74 -25.87 20.73 18.80
N ASN A 75 -25.00 21.73 18.98
CA ASN A 75 -23.78 21.85 18.17
C ASN A 75 -22.63 20.94 18.65
N ARG A 76 -22.69 20.40 19.88
CA ARG A 76 -21.75 19.37 20.36
C ARG A 76 -22.09 17.96 19.88
N PHE A 77 -23.28 17.73 19.34
CA PHE A 77 -23.72 16.43 18.80
C PHE A 77 -23.75 16.37 17.26
N LYS A 78 -23.05 17.29 16.61
CA LYS A 78 -22.73 17.19 15.18
C LYS A 78 -21.22 17.19 14.95
N ASP A 79 -20.49 16.48 15.81
CA ASP A 79 -19.34 15.76 15.27
C ASP A 79 -19.93 14.79 14.24
N GLN A 80 -19.71 15.11 12.97
CA GLN A 80 -19.65 14.07 11.96
C GLN A 80 -18.66 13.07 12.53
N SER A 81 -19.18 11.96 13.08
CA SER A 81 -18.34 10.85 13.50
C SER A 81 -17.50 10.52 12.27
N SER A 82 -16.24 10.94 12.27
CA SER A 82 -15.26 10.48 11.32
C SER A 82 -15.35 8.97 11.39
N VAL A 83 -15.79 8.33 10.31
CA VAL A 83 -15.77 6.88 10.23
C VAL A 83 -14.32 6.51 10.45
N SER A 84 -14.02 5.99 11.64
CA SER A 84 -12.66 5.61 12.00
C SER A 84 -12.27 4.48 11.05
N ILE A 85 -11.16 4.65 10.33
CA ILE A 85 -10.59 3.64 9.43
C ILE A 85 -10.08 2.41 10.23
N GLY A 86 -10.26 2.43 11.56
CA GLY A 86 -9.72 1.44 12.48
C GLY A 86 -8.31 1.85 12.89
N GLU A 87 -7.90 1.45 14.09
CA GLU A 87 -6.51 1.62 14.51
C GLU A 87 -5.62 0.60 13.78
N PRO A 88 -4.43 1.00 13.30
CA PRO A 88 -3.50 0.07 12.70
C PRO A 88 -3.06 -0.95 13.75
N VAL A 89 -2.95 -2.22 13.36
CA VAL A 89 -2.44 -3.29 14.24
C VAL A 89 -0.92 -3.35 14.28
N SER A 90 -0.26 -2.74 13.30
CA SER A 90 1.18 -2.55 13.27
C SER A 90 1.50 -1.30 12.46
N GLN A 91 2.56 -0.61 12.86
CA GLN A 91 3.09 0.56 12.18
C GLN A 91 4.62 0.53 12.21
N GLU A 92 5.23 0.82 11.07
CA GLU A 92 6.68 0.84 10.89
C GLU A 92 7.07 2.01 9.99
N MET A 93 8.20 2.65 10.28
CA MET A 93 8.77 3.68 9.43
C MET A 93 9.73 3.01 8.44
N ILE A 94 9.61 3.35 7.16
CA ILE A 94 10.42 2.81 6.06
C ILE A 94 10.94 3.93 5.17
N GLU A 95 12.05 3.68 4.50
CA GLU A 95 12.81 4.68 3.73
C GLU A 95 13.16 4.09 2.37
N PHE A 96 12.34 4.38 1.34
CA PHE A 96 12.49 3.82 -0.01
C PHE A 96 13.50 4.58 -0.87
N ASP A 97 13.87 5.80 -0.51
CA ASP A 97 14.94 6.55 -1.13
C ASP A 97 15.89 7.04 -0.04
N ASN A 98 17.17 7.30 -0.37
CA ASN A 98 18.11 7.93 0.56
C ASN A 98 17.75 9.41 0.84
N SER A 99 16.48 9.80 0.64
CA SER A 99 15.98 11.12 0.95
C SER A 99 15.47 11.13 2.38
N GLU A 100 15.54 12.28 3.06
CA GLU A 100 15.03 12.44 4.43
C GLU A 100 13.49 12.26 4.56
N LYS A 101 12.80 11.78 3.52
CA LYS A 101 11.36 11.53 3.52
C LYS A 101 11.04 10.15 4.07
N SER A 102 10.78 10.10 5.37
CA SER A 102 10.27 8.89 5.99
C SER A 102 8.84 8.57 5.53
N GLN A 103 8.62 7.35 5.03
CA GLN A 103 7.31 6.79 4.73
C GLN A 103 6.85 5.89 5.86
N TRP A 104 5.53 5.73 6.01
CA TRP A 104 4.94 4.95 7.09
C TRP A 104 4.15 3.77 6.55
N LEU A 105 4.56 2.55 6.92
CA LEU A 105 3.87 1.30 6.63
C LEU A 105 2.92 0.94 7.76
N TYR A 106 1.63 0.95 7.48
CA TYR A 106 0.58 0.62 8.43
C TYR A 106 -0.15 -0.64 7.98
N TYR A 107 -0.48 -1.51 8.94
CA TYR A 107 -1.33 -2.66 8.71
C TYR A 107 -2.67 -2.46 9.41
N PHE A 108 -3.77 -2.58 8.69
CA PHE A 108 -5.12 -2.48 9.22
C PHE A 108 -5.85 -3.80 9.13
N LYS A 109 -6.54 -4.20 10.20
CA LYS A 109 -7.47 -5.33 10.11
C LYS A 109 -8.72 -4.92 9.38
N PHE A 110 -9.17 -5.74 8.44
CA PHE A 110 -10.46 -5.57 7.80
C PHE A 110 -11.16 -6.91 7.57
N ARG A 111 -12.47 -6.85 7.35
CA ARG A 111 -13.30 -8.01 7.03
C ARG A 111 -13.87 -7.82 5.63
N LYS A 112 -13.91 -8.89 4.84
CA LYS A 112 -14.59 -8.90 3.55
C LYS A 112 -16.11 -9.05 3.77
N PRO A 113 -16.95 -8.51 2.87
CA PRO A 113 -18.41 -8.57 3.01
C PRO A 113 -18.96 -9.98 3.23
N ASP A 114 -18.34 -11.01 2.64
CA ASP A 114 -18.84 -12.39 2.63
C ASP A 114 -17.99 -13.38 3.44
N HIS A 115 -16.92 -12.93 4.10
CA HIS A 115 -16.01 -13.81 4.85
C HIS A 115 -15.62 -13.19 6.19
N ALA A 116 -15.83 -13.95 7.27
CA ALA A 116 -15.45 -13.57 8.63
C ALA A 116 -13.94 -13.70 8.92
N ASN A 117 -13.15 -14.07 7.91
CA ASN A 117 -11.74 -14.33 8.06
C ASN A 117 -10.98 -13.04 8.40
N ASN A 118 -9.90 -13.18 9.17
CA ASN A 118 -9.02 -12.06 9.46
C ASN A 118 -8.25 -11.69 8.18
N ASN A 119 -8.28 -10.43 7.76
CA ASN A 119 -7.47 -9.94 6.66
C ASN A 119 -6.71 -8.70 7.10
N LEU A 120 -5.57 -8.46 6.48
CA LEU A 120 -4.78 -7.26 6.68
C LEU A 120 -4.69 -6.44 5.41
N LEU A 121 -4.84 -5.13 5.55
CA LEU A 121 -4.54 -4.15 4.52
C LEU A 121 -3.24 -3.46 4.93
N ALA A 122 -2.17 -3.71 4.19
CA ALA A 122 -0.95 -2.91 4.27
C ALA A 122 -1.15 -1.62 3.48
N VAL A 123 -0.78 -0.48 4.06
CA VAL A 123 -0.86 0.84 3.44
C VAL A 123 0.44 1.57 3.72
N ILE A 124 1.06 2.14 2.68
CA ILE A 124 2.23 3.01 2.82
C ILE A 124 1.78 4.43 2.58
N TRP A 125 2.05 5.28 3.56
CA TRP A 125 1.76 6.70 3.56
C TRP A 125 3.03 7.50 3.30
N GLU A 126 2.94 8.50 2.43
CA GLU A 126 3.99 9.49 2.22
C GLU A 126 3.44 10.87 2.52
N TYR A 127 4.27 11.75 3.11
CA TYR A 127 3.91 13.14 3.28
C TYR A 127 4.03 13.87 1.93
N GLY A 128 2.89 14.14 1.31
CA GLY A 128 2.81 14.75 -0.01
C GLY A 128 3.20 16.22 -0.02
N ARG A 129 3.56 16.72 -1.21
CA ARG A 129 3.86 18.15 -1.44
C ARG A 129 2.66 19.08 -1.17
N SER A 130 1.45 18.51 -1.14
CA SER A 130 0.20 19.19 -0.80
C SER A 130 0.09 19.53 0.70
N GLY A 131 1.03 19.07 1.52
CA GLY A 131 1.02 19.24 2.98
C GLY A 131 0.18 18.21 3.72
N ASN A 132 -0.32 17.18 3.03
CA ASN A 132 -1.12 16.09 3.57
C ASN A 132 -0.45 14.74 3.32
N TYR A 133 -0.77 13.75 4.15
CA TYR A 133 -0.39 12.36 3.89
C TYR A 133 -1.25 11.78 2.76
N GLU A 134 -0.59 11.10 1.84
CA GLU A 134 -1.20 10.43 0.69
C GLU A 134 -0.82 8.95 0.71
N ILE A 135 -1.75 8.08 0.28
CA ILE A 135 -1.46 6.66 0.10
C ILE A 135 -0.64 6.51 -1.17
N VAL A 136 0.58 6.00 -1.04
CA VAL A 136 1.47 5.73 -2.18
C VAL A 136 1.54 4.26 -2.56
N TYR A 137 1.10 3.37 -1.66
CA TYR A 137 0.99 1.93 -1.91
C TYR A 137 -0.04 1.29 -1.00
N SER A 138 -0.72 0.25 -1.47
CA SER A 138 -1.57 -0.60 -0.64
C SER A 138 -1.60 -2.04 -1.14
N SER A 139 -1.65 -3.01 -0.23
CA SER A 139 -1.76 -4.43 -0.55
C SER A 139 -2.62 -5.18 0.46
N VAL A 140 -3.34 -6.19 -0.01
CA VAL A 140 -4.17 -7.06 0.83
C VAL A 140 -3.42 -8.35 1.14
N PHE A 141 -3.45 -8.73 2.41
CA PHE A 141 -2.95 -9.98 2.95
C PHE A 141 -4.16 -10.76 3.47
N GLU A 142 -4.60 -11.74 2.67
CA GLU A 142 -5.82 -12.50 2.96
C GLU A 142 -5.61 -13.52 4.07
N ASN A 143 -6.66 -13.78 4.86
CA ASN A 143 -6.65 -14.80 5.92
C ASN A 143 -5.46 -14.67 6.91
N SER A 144 -4.86 -13.49 6.97
CA SER A 144 -3.66 -13.19 7.71
C SER A 144 -3.94 -12.10 8.73
N ASN A 145 -3.21 -12.12 9.85
CA ASN A 145 -3.47 -11.21 10.96
C ASN A 145 -2.22 -10.86 11.81
N LYS A 146 -1.06 -11.44 11.48
CA LYS A 146 0.23 -11.20 12.12
C LYS A 146 1.19 -10.55 11.12
N PRO A 147 1.22 -9.21 11.03
CA PRO A 147 2.24 -8.51 10.24
C PRO A 147 3.64 -8.86 10.75
N CYS A 148 4.56 -9.15 9.84
CA CYS A 148 5.97 -9.33 10.17
C CYS A 148 6.71 -7.99 10.08
N LYS A 149 7.87 -7.92 10.73
CA LYS A 149 8.78 -6.78 10.57
C LYS A 149 9.26 -6.71 9.11
N SER A 150 9.28 -5.51 8.53
CA SER A 150 9.81 -5.34 7.19
C SER A 150 11.30 -5.70 7.13
N SER A 151 11.74 -6.23 5.98
CA SER A 151 13.15 -6.49 5.70
C SER A 151 13.63 -5.63 4.54
N VAL A 152 14.92 -5.29 4.53
CA VAL A 152 15.49 -4.38 3.54
C VAL A 152 16.64 -5.08 2.82
N ILE A 153 16.62 -5.02 1.49
CA ILE A 153 17.72 -5.43 0.63
C ILE A 153 18.38 -4.14 0.12
N SER A 154 19.57 -3.85 0.66
CA SER A 154 20.34 -2.68 0.25
C SER A 154 21.01 -2.90 -1.11
N PHE A 155 21.08 -1.84 -1.91
CA PHE A 155 21.79 -1.83 -3.17
C PHE A 155 23.05 -0.97 -3.09
N PRO A 156 24.06 -1.24 -3.93
CA PRO A 156 25.19 -0.34 -4.13
C PRO A 156 24.81 0.89 -4.98
N ASP A 157 25.75 1.84 -5.09
CA ASP A 157 25.72 2.96 -6.05
C ASP A 157 24.47 3.85 -5.99
N ASP A 158 24.08 4.22 -4.77
CA ASP A 158 22.95 5.10 -4.45
C ASP A 158 21.59 4.65 -5.03
N GLN A 159 21.49 3.38 -5.46
CA GLN A 159 20.23 2.83 -5.93
C GLN A 159 19.25 2.65 -4.76
N PRO A 160 17.95 2.92 -4.98
CA PRO A 160 16.91 2.70 -3.97
C PRO A 160 16.93 1.25 -3.43
N PRO A 161 16.80 1.05 -2.11
CA PRO A 161 16.66 -0.28 -1.55
C PRO A 161 15.34 -0.95 -1.96
N ILE A 162 15.30 -2.28 -1.84
CA ILE A 162 14.08 -3.07 -1.99
C ILE A 162 13.57 -3.48 -0.61
N PHE A 163 12.28 -3.28 -0.38
CA PHE A 163 11.62 -3.67 0.87
C PHE A 163 10.86 -4.97 0.70
N VAL A 164 10.91 -5.82 1.72
CA VAL A 164 10.10 -7.01 1.82
C VAL A 164 9.11 -6.81 2.96
N ILE A 165 7.83 -6.75 2.60
CA ILE A 165 6.74 -6.71 3.57
C ILE A 165 6.04 -8.07 3.59
N SER A 166 5.68 -8.55 4.77
CA SER A 166 5.10 -9.89 4.90
C SER A 166 4.16 -10.00 6.09
N SER A 167 3.33 -11.05 6.06
CA SER A 167 2.37 -11.34 7.12
C SER A 167 2.05 -12.83 7.18
N LEU A 168 1.82 -13.32 8.40
CA LEU A 168 1.48 -14.71 8.71
C LEU A 168 0.00 -14.84 9.11
N ASN A 169 -0.54 -16.05 8.98
CA ASN A 169 -1.82 -16.40 9.61
C ASN A 169 -1.62 -16.76 11.10
N ASP A 170 -2.74 -16.89 11.82
CA ASP A 170 -2.77 -17.19 13.26
C ASP A 170 -1.95 -18.44 13.60
N ASP A 171 -2.07 -19.48 12.79
CA ASP A 171 -1.44 -20.78 12.99
C ASP A 171 -0.03 -20.88 12.37
N GLU A 172 0.45 -19.80 11.73
CA GLU A 172 1.77 -19.72 11.06
C GLU A 172 1.98 -20.78 9.96
N GLU A 173 0.88 -21.34 9.46
CA GLU A 173 0.83 -22.33 8.39
C GLU A 173 1.20 -21.77 7.02
N TYR A 174 1.07 -20.46 6.81
CA TYR A 174 1.54 -19.81 5.59
C TYR A 174 1.95 -18.36 5.77
N ILE A 175 2.79 -17.91 4.86
CA ILE A 175 3.22 -16.52 4.73
C ILE A 175 2.74 -15.92 3.41
N HIS A 176 2.36 -14.66 3.48
CA HIS A 176 2.18 -13.78 2.33
C HIS A 176 3.30 -12.75 2.34
N TYR A 177 3.86 -12.41 1.19
CA TYR A 177 4.86 -11.35 1.12
C TYR A 177 4.87 -10.62 -0.21
N ARG A 178 5.44 -9.41 -0.18
CA ARG A 178 5.67 -8.55 -1.34
C ARG A 178 7.11 -8.06 -1.33
N MET A 179 7.77 -8.12 -2.48
CA MET A 179 9.00 -7.37 -2.73
C MET A 179 8.64 -6.04 -3.40
N LEU A 180 8.99 -4.94 -2.76
CA LEU A 180 8.63 -3.58 -3.15
C LEU A 180 9.89 -2.84 -3.59
N GLY A 181 9.90 -2.37 -4.83
CA GLY A 181 10.94 -1.50 -5.36
C GLY A 181 10.44 -0.06 -5.51
N PHE A 182 11.36 0.89 -5.53
CA PHE A 182 11.06 2.31 -5.75
C PHE A 182 11.72 2.83 -7.02
N LYS A 183 10.91 3.31 -7.98
CA LYS A 183 11.38 3.86 -9.25
C LYS A 183 10.51 5.06 -9.62
N GLU A 184 11.10 6.11 -10.19
CA GLU A 184 10.35 7.28 -10.67
C GLU A 184 9.38 7.89 -9.63
N ASN A 185 9.81 7.96 -8.36
CA ASN A 185 9.01 8.46 -7.24
C ASN A 185 7.71 7.66 -7.00
N LYS A 186 7.72 6.35 -7.30
CA LYS A 186 6.60 5.43 -7.09
C LYS A 186 7.10 4.10 -6.53
N ILE A 187 6.26 3.47 -5.71
CA ILE A 187 6.48 2.12 -5.19
C ILE A 187 5.83 1.12 -6.14
N PHE A 188 6.56 0.08 -6.52
CA PHE A 188 6.10 -1.00 -7.38
C PHE A 188 6.27 -2.35 -6.67
N THR A 189 5.29 -3.23 -6.86
CA THR A 189 5.43 -4.64 -6.49
C THR A 189 6.25 -5.35 -7.55
N LEU A 190 7.50 -5.70 -7.21
CA LEU A 190 8.37 -6.51 -8.06
C LEU A 190 7.93 -7.98 -8.04
N MET A 191 7.54 -8.46 -6.86
CA MET A 191 7.09 -9.82 -6.64
C MET A 191 6.00 -9.86 -5.57
N GLU A 192 5.03 -10.73 -5.79
CA GLU A 192 3.96 -11.02 -4.86
C GLU A 192 3.82 -12.53 -4.71
N GLN A 193 3.78 -13.02 -3.47
CA GLN A 193 3.44 -14.40 -3.16
C GLN A 193 2.38 -14.45 -2.07
N ASN A 194 1.44 -15.37 -2.24
CA ASN A 194 0.34 -15.58 -1.33
C ASN A 194 0.30 -17.05 -0.91
N TYR A 195 -0.10 -17.29 0.35
CA TYR A 195 -0.31 -18.65 0.86
C TYR A 195 0.91 -19.57 0.73
N VAL A 196 2.12 -19.06 0.94
CA VAL A 196 3.35 -19.87 0.90
C VAL A 196 3.38 -20.77 2.13
N SER A 197 3.09 -22.06 1.93
CA SER A 197 2.91 -23.03 3.01
C SER A 197 4.19 -23.25 3.82
N ASN A 198 4.07 -23.10 5.15
CA ASN A 198 5.13 -23.13 6.15
C ASN A 198 6.34 -22.28 5.74
N GLY A 199 6.07 -21.19 5.02
CA GLY A 199 7.10 -20.41 4.36
C GLY A 199 7.97 -19.64 5.33
N LYS A 200 9.25 -19.53 5.02
CA LYS A 200 10.22 -18.71 5.77
C LYS A 200 10.93 -17.75 4.82
N LEU A 201 11.18 -16.54 5.31
CA LEU A 201 11.87 -15.49 4.58
C LEU A 201 13.10 -15.05 5.34
N GLU A 202 14.20 -14.89 4.64
CA GLU A 202 15.45 -14.38 5.19
C GLU A 202 16.14 -13.50 4.14
N VAL A 203 16.67 -12.34 4.55
CA VAL A 203 17.54 -11.54 3.69
C VAL A 203 18.99 -11.88 4.03
N ILE A 204 19.71 -12.46 3.07
CA ILE A 204 21.12 -12.83 3.22
C ILE A 204 21.90 -12.39 1.99
N GLU A 205 23.12 -11.89 2.16
CA GLU A 205 24.03 -11.56 1.04
C GLU A 205 23.39 -10.71 -0.08
N GLY A 206 22.46 -9.81 0.28
CA GLY A 206 21.74 -8.96 -0.69
C GLY A 206 20.63 -9.68 -1.46
N VAL A 207 20.20 -10.87 -1.08
CA VAL A 207 19.11 -11.62 -1.73
C VAL A 207 18.00 -11.95 -0.75
N LEU A 208 16.79 -12.18 -1.25
CA LEU A 208 15.71 -12.76 -0.45
C LEU A 208 15.74 -14.29 -0.61
N LYS A 209 16.06 -15.00 0.46
CA LYS A 209 15.92 -16.44 0.54
C LYS A 209 14.51 -16.78 1.02
N GLU A 210 13.79 -17.53 0.21
CA GLU A 210 12.50 -18.12 0.56
C GLU A 210 12.63 -19.63 0.71
N THR A 211 12.13 -20.16 1.81
CA THR A 211 11.89 -21.59 1.99
C THR A 211 10.38 -21.82 1.93
N ARG A 212 9.94 -22.82 1.16
CA ARG A 212 8.55 -23.28 1.13
C ARG A 212 8.47 -24.80 1.16
N PHE A 213 7.30 -25.30 1.55
CA PHE A 213 7.03 -26.73 1.64
C PHE A 213 5.89 -27.10 0.68
N ILE A 214 6.15 -28.03 -0.23
CA ILE A 214 5.19 -28.45 -1.24
C ILE A 214 4.90 -29.95 -1.08
N PRO A 215 3.64 -30.37 -1.00
CA PRO A 215 3.29 -31.79 -1.04
C PRO A 215 3.55 -32.36 -2.43
N THR A 216 4.20 -33.51 -2.51
CA THR A 216 4.41 -34.27 -3.74
C THR A 216 3.24 -35.21 -4.00
N ALA A 217 3.22 -35.83 -5.19
CA ALA A 217 2.19 -36.81 -5.59
C ALA A 217 2.09 -38.00 -4.61
N ASP A 218 3.17 -38.30 -3.88
CA ASP A 218 3.25 -39.40 -2.91
C ASP A 218 2.90 -38.96 -1.47
N ASN A 219 2.32 -37.77 -1.29
CA ASN A 219 2.06 -37.12 0.01
C ASN A 219 3.32 -36.86 0.86
N GLU A 220 4.51 -36.88 0.26
CA GLU A 220 5.73 -36.43 0.93
C GLU A 220 5.83 -34.90 0.87
N ILE A 221 6.37 -34.30 1.92
CA ILE A 221 6.58 -32.85 1.95
C ILE A 221 8.00 -32.58 1.47
N THR A 222 8.14 -31.89 0.34
CA THR A 222 9.43 -31.45 -0.18
C THR A 222 9.69 -30.01 0.23
N GLU A 223 10.87 -29.77 0.79
CA GLU A 223 11.39 -28.43 1.05
C GLU A 223 12.01 -27.87 -0.22
N ILE A 224 11.59 -26.66 -0.60
CA ILE A 224 12.11 -25.93 -1.75
C ILE A 224 12.67 -24.61 -1.25
N ILE A 225 13.92 -24.33 -1.62
CA ILE A 225 14.62 -23.10 -1.27
C ILE A 225 14.92 -22.35 -2.55
N THR A 226 14.51 -21.08 -2.59
CA THR A 226 14.73 -20.17 -3.72
C THR A 226 15.39 -18.89 -3.25
N TYR A 227 16.43 -18.45 -3.95
CA TYR A 227 17.11 -17.18 -3.72
C TYR A 227 16.68 -16.19 -4.80
N PHE A 228 15.89 -15.20 -4.41
CA PHE A 228 15.49 -14.10 -5.25
C PHE A 228 16.58 -13.03 -5.24
N ILE A 229 17.27 -12.90 -6.37
CA ILE A 229 18.30 -11.90 -6.61
C ILE A 229 17.64 -10.72 -7.30
N PRO A 230 17.43 -9.60 -6.60
CA PRO A 230 16.87 -8.45 -7.26
C PRO A 230 17.92 -7.68 -8.07
N TYR A 231 17.48 -7.03 -9.14
CA TYR A 231 18.30 -6.14 -9.95
C TYR A 231 17.52 -4.91 -10.42
N GLN A 232 18.26 -3.85 -10.71
CA GLN A 232 17.76 -2.54 -11.15
C GLN A 232 18.64 -1.99 -12.28
N LEU A 233 18.15 -0.97 -12.98
CA LEU A 233 18.94 -0.19 -13.94
C LEU A 233 19.33 1.14 -13.31
N ASN A 234 20.60 1.52 -13.41
CA ASN A 234 21.03 2.87 -13.03
C ASN A 234 20.68 3.89 -14.13
N GLU A 235 21.05 5.16 -13.92
CA GLU A 235 20.79 6.26 -14.87
C GLU A 235 21.47 6.04 -16.23
N ASP A 236 22.60 5.33 -16.26
CA ASP A 236 23.37 5.01 -17.46
C ASP A 236 22.82 3.80 -18.24
N GLY A 237 21.83 3.09 -17.67
CA GLY A 237 21.28 1.86 -18.24
C GLY A 237 22.08 0.59 -17.90
N ASP A 238 23.04 0.68 -16.99
CA ASP A 238 23.79 -0.48 -16.49
C ASP A 238 22.95 -1.26 -15.49
N ILE A 239 23.15 -2.59 -15.46
CA ILE A 239 22.52 -3.44 -14.45
C ILE A 239 23.24 -3.29 -13.12
N VAL A 240 22.47 -2.98 -12.08
CA VAL A 240 22.91 -3.02 -10.69
C VAL A 240 22.19 -4.14 -9.97
N SER A 241 22.91 -4.93 -9.18
CA SER A 241 22.36 -5.98 -8.33
C SER A 241 22.90 -5.80 -6.91
N SER A 242 22.08 -6.12 -5.93
CA SER A 242 22.45 -6.15 -4.52
C SER A 242 23.41 -7.28 -4.16
N ALA A 243 23.49 -8.33 -5.01
CA ALA A 243 24.37 -9.47 -4.80
C ALA A 243 25.56 -9.47 -5.75
N GLU A 244 26.75 -9.70 -5.21
CA GLU A 244 27.98 -9.92 -6.00
C GLU A 244 28.39 -11.39 -6.04
N LYS A 245 28.18 -12.06 -4.90
CA LYS A 245 28.43 -13.48 -4.70
C LYS A 245 27.25 -14.08 -3.95
N LEU A 246 26.88 -15.30 -4.32
CA LEU A 246 25.88 -16.09 -3.62
C LEU A 246 26.38 -17.51 -3.45
N ARG A 247 26.22 -18.08 -2.24
CA ARG A 247 26.48 -19.51 -1.98
C ARG A 247 25.16 -20.25 -1.77
N ILE A 248 24.94 -21.30 -2.55
CA ILE A 248 23.72 -22.13 -2.49
C ILE A 248 24.07 -23.62 -2.46
N ASN A 249 23.13 -24.46 -2.03
CA ASN A 249 23.27 -25.90 -2.08
C ASN A 249 22.73 -26.48 -3.40
N ARG A 250 23.24 -27.64 -3.81
CA ARG A 250 22.66 -28.41 -4.91
C ARG A 250 21.19 -28.72 -4.65
N GLY A 251 20.35 -28.52 -5.66
CA GLY A 251 18.89 -28.66 -5.60
C GLY A 251 18.14 -27.41 -5.10
N GLU A 252 18.85 -26.34 -4.74
CA GLU A 252 18.23 -25.03 -4.47
C GLU A 252 18.11 -24.21 -5.76
N HIS A 253 17.25 -23.18 -5.75
CA HIS A 253 16.89 -22.42 -6.93
C HIS A 253 17.33 -20.96 -6.83
N ILE A 254 17.59 -20.33 -7.97
CA ILE A 254 17.84 -18.90 -8.10
C ILE A 254 16.76 -18.30 -8.98
N ALA A 255 16.20 -17.18 -8.55
CA ALA A 255 15.25 -16.40 -9.33
C ALA A 255 15.75 -14.96 -9.47
N LEU A 256 15.79 -14.43 -10.68
CA LEU A 256 16.14 -13.03 -10.91
C LEU A 256 14.88 -12.17 -10.91
N VAL A 257 14.88 -11.07 -10.15
CA VAL A 257 13.70 -10.21 -9.96
C VAL A 257 14.03 -8.76 -10.31
N GLY A 258 13.31 -8.17 -11.26
CA GLY A 258 13.52 -6.78 -11.66
C GLY A 258 12.25 -6.14 -12.23
N TYR A 259 12.35 -4.86 -12.57
CA TYR A 259 11.23 -4.11 -13.15
C TYR A 259 10.86 -4.55 -14.57
N GLU A 260 11.84 -5.09 -15.30
CA GLU A 260 11.75 -5.40 -16.71
C GLU A 260 12.44 -6.74 -16.95
N ASN A 261 11.95 -7.51 -17.92
CA ASN A 261 12.56 -8.76 -18.32
C ASN A 261 13.91 -8.52 -19.01
N MET A 262 15.01 -8.88 -18.36
CA MET A 262 16.36 -8.74 -18.91
C MET A 262 16.93 -10.10 -19.39
N PRO A 263 17.61 -10.15 -20.55
CA PRO A 263 18.32 -11.34 -20.99
C PRO A 263 19.37 -11.79 -19.97
N VAL A 264 19.48 -13.11 -19.81
CA VAL A 264 20.41 -13.72 -18.87
C VAL A 264 21.31 -14.70 -19.63
N ALA A 265 22.62 -14.62 -19.38
CA ALA A 265 23.60 -15.55 -19.91
C ALA A 265 24.33 -16.29 -18.77
N LEU A 266 24.63 -17.57 -19.01
CA LEU A 266 25.37 -18.44 -18.10
C LEU A 266 26.71 -18.84 -18.73
N MET A 267 27.74 -19.03 -17.92
CA MET A 267 29.06 -19.49 -18.36
C MET A 267 29.51 -20.63 -17.46
N ASN A 268 28.98 -21.86 -17.67
CA ASN A 268 29.49 -23.18 -17.22
C ASN A 268 28.38 -24.26 -17.13
N ASN A 269 27.11 -23.89 -17.31
CA ASN A 269 25.93 -24.78 -17.29
C ASN A 269 25.78 -25.61 -16.00
N THR A 270 26.24 -25.10 -14.84
CA THR A 270 25.95 -25.76 -13.55
C THR A 270 24.56 -25.39 -13.02
N LEU A 271 24.06 -24.23 -13.46
CA LEU A 271 22.67 -23.83 -13.32
C LEU A 271 21.92 -24.25 -14.59
N ILE A 272 20.75 -24.85 -14.41
CA ILE A 272 19.86 -25.21 -15.51
C ILE A 272 18.64 -24.31 -15.44
N TRP A 273 18.29 -23.71 -16.57
CA TRP A 273 17.07 -22.93 -16.69
C TRP A 273 15.85 -23.84 -16.62
N GLU A 274 14.91 -23.48 -15.76
CA GLU A 274 13.61 -24.14 -15.69
C GLU A 274 12.56 -23.17 -16.21
N LYS A 275 12.03 -23.46 -17.40
CA LYS A 275 10.91 -22.71 -17.96
C LYS A 275 9.62 -23.17 -17.29
N GLU A 276 8.90 -22.24 -16.66
CA GLU A 276 7.60 -22.49 -16.02
C GLU A 276 7.65 -23.68 -15.04
N SER A 277 8.05 -23.40 -13.80
CA SER A 277 7.94 -24.40 -12.75
C SER A 277 6.51 -24.44 -12.21
N ASP A 278 5.90 -25.62 -12.12
CA ASP A 278 4.71 -25.87 -11.27
C ASP A 278 4.96 -25.58 -9.78
N ILE A 279 6.22 -25.27 -9.42
CA ILE A 279 6.73 -25.03 -8.07
C ILE A 279 6.28 -23.67 -7.51
N MET A 280 6.11 -22.66 -8.36
CA MET A 280 5.77 -21.30 -7.95
C MET A 280 4.89 -20.62 -9.00
N ASP A 281 3.96 -19.80 -8.52
CA ASP A 281 3.30 -18.79 -9.35
C ASP A 281 4.28 -17.63 -9.55
N ILE A 282 5.09 -17.72 -10.61
CA ILE A 282 6.17 -16.78 -10.91
C ILE A 282 5.65 -15.77 -11.94
N ASN A 283 5.78 -14.47 -11.66
CA ASN A 283 5.47 -13.42 -12.63
C ASN A 283 6.26 -13.62 -13.93
N GLU A 284 5.68 -13.21 -15.08
CA GLU A 284 6.32 -13.32 -16.40
C GLU A 284 7.73 -12.68 -16.47
N ASN A 285 8.06 -11.80 -15.51
CA ASN A 285 9.33 -11.08 -15.43
C ASN A 285 10.45 -11.74 -14.62
N ILE A 286 10.25 -12.98 -14.16
CA ILE A 286 11.19 -13.69 -13.30
C ILE A 286 11.69 -14.94 -14.00
N VAL A 287 13.01 -15.16 -13.92
CA VAL A 287 13.68 -16.32 -14.52
C VAL A 287 14.19 -17.23 -13.43
N LEU A 288 13.76 -18.49 -13.42
CA LEU A 288 14.14 -19.51 -12.44
C LEU A 288 15.27 -20.42 -12.96
N TYR A 289 16.25 -20.69 -12.11
CA TYR A 289 17.36 -21.58 -12.34
C TYR A 289 17.47 -22.59 -11.20
N SER A 290 17.73 -23.85 -11.53
CA SER A 290 17.99 -24.90 -10.55
C SER A 290 19.47 -25.27 -10.49
N ALA A 291 19.99 -25.44 -9.28
CA ALA A 291 21.36 -25.85 -9.02
C ALA A 291 21.53 -27.36 -9.21
N ASP A 292 21.85 -27.77 -10.43
CA ASP A 292 21.99 -29.18 -10.81
C ASP A 292 23.29 -29.81 -10.30
N LYS A 293 24.41 -29.08 -10.38
CA LYS A 293 25.74 -29.60 -10.03
C LYS A 293 26.53 -28.65 -9.15
N ALA A 294 27.27 -29.22 -8.20
CA ALA A 294 28.24 -28.46 -7.41
C ALA A 294 29.33 -27.87 -8.32
N GLY A 295 29.77 -26.65 -8.00
CA GLY A 295 30.71 -25.92 -8.85
C GLY A 295 30.57 -24.41 -8.69
N LYS A 296 31.21 -23.68 -9.61
CA LYS A 296 31.10 -22.22 -9.70
C LYS A 296 30.54 -21.82 -11.05
N GLU A 297 29.59 -20.90 -11.00
CA GLU A 297 28.86 -20.38 -12.16
C GLU A 297 28.88 -18.86 -12.13
N TYR A 298 28.84 -18.27 -13.31
CA TYR A 298 28.65 -16.83 -13.43
C TYR A 298 27.33 -16.57 -14.13
N ILE A 299 26.45 -15.88 -13.42
CA ILE A 299 25.23 -15.33 -13.99
C ILE A 299 25.57 -13.95 -14.52
N TYR A 300 25.27 -13.71 -15.79
CA TYR A 300 25.35 -12.41 -16.42
C TYR A 300 23.94 -11.91 -16.71
N ILE A 301 23.56 -10.81 -16.09
CA ILE A 301 22.31 -10.11 -16.36
C ILE A 301 22.66 -8.99 -17.33
N CYS A 302 22.10 -9.05 -18.54
CA CYS A 302 22.43 -8.14 -19.63
C CYS A 302 21.29 -7.13 -19.81
N PRO A 303 21.57 -5.82 -19.91
CA PRO A 303 20.54 -4.84 -20.21
C PRO A 303 20.05 -5.01 -21.66
N LEU A 304 18.75 -4.74 -21.90
CA LEU A 304 18.15 -4.80 -23.23
C LEU A 304 18.67 -3.72 -24.19
N ASN A 305 19.03 -2.56 -23.63
CA ASN A 305 19.56 -1.40 -24.35
C ASN A 305 20.94 -1.05 -23.79
N ASN A 306 21.73 -0.27 -24.54
CA ASN A 306 23.09 0.17 -24.18
C ASN A 306 23.30 0.28 -22.66
N GLY A 307 24.22 -0.54 -22.13
CA GLY A 307 24.55 -0.62 -20.71
C GLY A 307 25.49 -1.80 -20.44
N GLN A 308 26.14 -1.80 -19.28
CA GLN A 308 27.04 -2.86 -18.85
C GLN A 308 26.26 -3.99 -18.17
N PRO A 309 26.59 -5.25 -18.47
CA PRO A 309 26.00 -6.39 -17.79
C PRO A 309 26.53 -6.50 -16.35
N LYS A 310 25.68 -6.98 -15.44
CA LYS A 310 26.12 -7.34 -14.09
C LYS A 310 26.49 -8.81 -14.05
N LYS A 311 27.67 -9.09 -13.48
CA LYS A 311 28.17 -10.43 -13.23
C LYS A 311 27.98 -10.78 -11.76
N ILE A 312 27.42 -11.97 -11.50
CA ILE A 312 27.23 -12.52 -10.15
C ILE A 312 27.92 -13.89 -10.07
N LEU A 313 28.76 -14.09 -9.06
CA LEU A 313 29.40 -15.38 -8.80
C LEU A 313 28.48 -16.25 -7.95
N VAL A 314 28.10 -17.41 -8.47
CA VAL A 314 27.34 -18.42 -7.72
C VAL A 314 28.26 -19.59 -7.38
N GLU A 315 28.34 -19.90 -6.09
CA GLU A 315 29.04 -21.08 -5.56
C GLU A 315 28.02 -22.13 -5.13
N ILE A 316 27.94 -23.23 -5.88
CA ILE A 316 27.05 -24.35 -5.60
C ILE A 316 27.84 -25.42 -4.85
N VAL A 317 27.37 -25.78 -3.65
CA VAL A 317 28.00 -26.81 -2.82
C VAL A 317 27.09 -28.02 -2.67
N ASP A 318 27.68 -29.19 -2.45
CA ASP A 318 26.92 -30.35 -1.99
C ASP A 318 26.41 -30.09 -0.55
N LYS A 319 25.22 -30.62 -0.23
CA LYS A 319 24.61 -30.52 1.11
C LYS A 319 25.42 -31.28 2.17
#